data_AF-A0A9E1N5Y4-F1
#
_entry.id   AF-A0A9E1N5Y4-F1
#
_cell.length_a   1.000
_cell.length_b   1.000
_cell.length_c   1.000
_cell.angle_alpha   90.00
_cell.angle_beta   90.00
_cell.angle_gamma   90.00
#
_symmetry.space_group_name_H-M   'P 1'
#
loop_
_entity.id
_entity.type
_entity.pdbx_description
1 polymer ?
#
loop_
_entity_poly.entity_id
_entity_poly.type
_entity_poly.pdbx_seq_one_letter_code
_entity_poly.pdbx_strand_id
1 'polypeptide(L)' 'MKFTSRNIVIIVSLILSYAIIYSTADYLPDIFYSLLGVRVAEGFFTKYKFPVGILALLLFPILTWLKNKFIL' A
#
# COMPACT_ATOMS: atom_id res chain seq x y z
N MET A 1 2.56 22.30 11.53
CA MET A 1 2.41 22.59 10.08
C MET A 1 3.61 22.18 9.22
N LYS A 2 4.88 22.42 9.63
CA LYS A 2 6.06 21.93 8.87
C LYS A 2 6.20 20.41 8.80
N PHE A 3 5.82 19.69 9.86
CA PHE A 3 5.90 18.22 9.89
C PHE A 3 4.91 17.58 8.91
N THR A 4 3.66 18.06 8.87
CA THR A 4 2.61 17.53 8.00
C THR A 4 2.93 17.75 6.52
N SER A 5 3.38 18.94 6.12
CA SER A 5 3.77 19.22 4.72
C SER A 5 5.01 18.43 4.29
N ARG A 6 5.98 18.23 5.19
CA ARG A 6 7.18 17.43 4.92
C ARG A 6 6.88 15.94 4.77
N ASN A 7 5.88 15.43 5.51
CA ASN A 7 5.55 14.00 5.55
C ASN A 7 4.25 13.63 4.82
N ILE A 8 3.62 14.57 4.09
CA ILE A 8 2.30 14.35 3.48
C ILE A 8 2.32 13.17 2.50
N VAL A 9 3.43 12.96 1.80
CA VAL A 9 3.62 11.84 0.87
C VAL A 9 3.58 10.50 1.59
N ILE A 10 4.22 10.41 2.77
CA ILE A 10 4.21 9.19 3.59
C ILE A 10 2.80 8.90 4.10
N ILE A 11 2.10 9.94 4.58
CA ILE A 11 0.74 9.81 5.10
C ILE A 11 -0.21 9.34 4.00
N VAL A 12 -0.16 9.98 2.82
CA VAL A 12 -0.97 9.58 1.66
C VAL A 12 -0.63 8.16 1.23
N SER A 13 0.64 7.79 1.21
CA SER A 13 1.07 6.43 0.85
C SER A 13 0.49 5.37 1.80
N LEU A 14 0.50 5.65 3.10
CA LEU A 14 -0.04 4.75 4.10
C LEU A 14 -1.56 4.58 3.97
N ILE A 15 -2.28 5.68 3.78
CA ILE A 15 -3.75 5.67 3.62
C ILE A 15 -4.11 4.93 2.33
N LEU A 16 -3.44 5.24 1.22
CA LEU A 16 -3.70 4.62 -0.07
C LEU A 16 -3.41 3.13 -0.02
N SER A 17 -2.30 2.75 0.62
CA SER A 17 -1.98 1.36 0.82
C SER A 17 -3.02 0.61 1.65
N TYR A 18 -3.51 1.23 2.73
CA TYR A 18 -4.53 0.61 3.56
C TYR A 18 -5.84 0.43 2.78
N ALA A 19 -6.24 1.43 2.00
CA ALA A 19 -7.42 1.37 1.15
C ALA A 19 -7.33 0.26 0.11
N ILE A 20 -6.18 0.14 -0.58
CA ILE A 20 -5.95 -0.92 -1.57
C ILE A 20 -6.07 -2.29 -0.89
N ILE A 21 -5.27 -2.55 0.16
CA ILE A 21 -5.29 -3.84 0.84
C ILE A 21 -6.67 -4.16 1.38
N TYR A 22 -7.39 -3.22 1.99
CA TYR A 22 -8.74 -3.44 2.48
C TYR A 22 -9.72 -3.79 1.35
N SER A 23 -9.63 -3.11 0.20
CA SER A 23 -10.52 -3.34 -0.95
C SER A 23 -10.21 -4.64 -1.71
N THR A 24 -8.95 -5.08 -1.73
CA THR A 24 -8.50 -6.26 -2.49
C THR A 24 -8.17 -7.46 -1.60
N ALA A 25 -8.33 -7.34 -0.28
CA ALA A 25 -7.97 -8.36 0.71
C ALA A 25 -8.61 -9.71 0.43
N ASP A 26 -9.85 -9.71 -0.04
CA ASP A 26 -10.61 -10.94 -0.30
C ASP A 26 -10.15 -11.66 -1.57
N TYR A 27 -9.60 -10.92 -2.55
CA TYR A 27 -9.13 -11.46 -3.83
C TYR A 27 -7.62 -11.75 -3.84
N LEU A 28 -6.86 -11.10 -2.95
CA LEU A 28 -5.41 -11.23 -2.85
C LEU A 28 -4.92 -12.67 -2.64
N PRO A 29 -5.56 -13.52 -1.80
CA PRO A 29 -5.15 -14.91 -1.64
C PRO A 29 -5.19 -15.71 -2.94
N ASP A 30 -6.24 -15.54 -3.73
CA ASP A 30 -6.41 -16.24 -5.01
C ASP A 30 -5.40 -15.74 -6.06
N ILE A 31 -5.17 -14.43 -6.10
CA ILE A 31 -4.16 -13.81 -6.98
C ILE A 31 -2.75 -14.30 -6.61
N PHE A 32 -2.42 -14.34 -5.31
CA PHE A 32 -1.14 -14.86 -4.84
C PHE A 32 -0.96 -16.35 -5.15
N TYR A 33 -2.01 -17.15 -4.99
CA TYR A 33 -2.00 -18.56 -5.35
C TYR A 33 -1.79 -18.75 -6.85
N SER A 34 -2.46 -17.95 -7.69
CA SER A 34 -2.30 -18.02 -9.15
C SER A 34 -0.90 -17.59 -9.61
N LEU A 35 -0.25 -16.64 -8.93
CA LEU A 35 1.06 -16.10 -9.33
C LEU A 35 2.23 -16.95 -8.82
N LEU A 36 2.13 -17.45 -7.59
CA LEU A 36 3.25 -18.09 -6.90
C LEU A 36 3.01 -19.58 -6.62
N GLY A 37 1.80 -20.10 -6.85
CA GLY A 37 1.41 -21.46 -6.46
C GLY A 37 1.30 -21.66 -4.95
N VAL A 38 1.48 -20.59 -4.16
CA VAL A 38 1.50 -20.62 -2.69
C VAL A 38 0.14 -20.18 -2.15
N ARG A 39 -0.50 -21.04 -1.36
CA ARG A 39 -1.71 -20.65 -0.61
C ARG A 39 -1.31 -19.84 0.61
N VAL A 40 -1.81 -18.61 0.68
CA VAL A 40 -1.65 -17.74 1.84
C VAL A 40 -2.81 -18.01 2.80
N ALA A 41 -2.55 -17.96 4.11
CA ALA A 41 -3.58 -18.23 5.12
C ALA A 41 -4.77 -17.27 4.97
N GLU A 42 -5.99 -17.77 5.22
CA GLU A 42 -7.19 -16.94 5.23
C GLU A 42 -7.03 -15.78 6.21
N GLY A 43 -7.35 -14.58 5.74
CA GLY A 43 -7.17 -13.36 6.51
C GLY A 43 -5.72 -12.91 6.68
N PHE A 44 -4.72 -13.47 5.98
CA PHE A 44 -3.33 -13.00 6.08
C PHE A 44 -3.21 -11.50 5.76
N PHE A 45 -3.86 -11.04 4.68
CA PHE A 45 -3.78 -9.64 4.25
C PHE A 45 -4.56 -8.68 5.15
N THR A 46 -5.56 -9.16 5.88
CA THR A 46 -6.37 -8.36 6.82
C THR A 46 -5.82 -8.40 8.25
N LYS A 47 -5.26 -9.54 8.67
CA LYS A 47 -4.70 -9.78 10.00
C LYS A 47 -3.32 -9.16 10.17
N TYR A 48 -2.48 -9.21 9.15
CA TYR A 48 -1.14 -8.64 9.21
C TYR A 48 -1.13 -7.24 8.60
N LYS A 49 -0.60 -6.26 9.34
CA LYS A 49 -0.36 -4.90 8.82
C LYS A 49 0.88 -4.82 7.92
N PHE A 50 1.63 -5.91 7.84
CA PHE A 50 2.88 -6.00 7.08
C PHE A 50 2.71 -5.75 5.57
N PRO A 51 1.69 -6.29 4.88
CA PRO A 51 1.44 -5.97 3.46
C PRO A 51 1.12 -4.49 3.24
N VAL A 52 0.42 -3.84 4.18
CA VAL A 52 0.14 -2.40 4.14
C VAL A 52 1.45 -1.61 4.26
N GLY A 53 2.34 -1.99 5.18
CA GLY A 53 3.65 -1.33 5.31
C GLY A 53 4.50 -1.43 4.03
N ILE A 54 4.58 -2.63 3.44
CA ILE A 54 5.33 -2.86 2.20
C ILE A 54 4.74 -2.05 1.05
N LEU A 55 3.42 -2.12 0.86
CA LEU A 55 2.75 -1.46 -0.24
C LEU A 55 2.85 0.07 -0.10
N ALA A 56 2.78 0.61 1.12
CA ALA A 56 3.06 2.02 1.39
C ALA A 56 4.51 2.41 1.06
N LEU A 57 5.51 1.56 1.30
CA LEU A 57 6.89 1.83 0.90
C LEU A 57 7.07 1.79 -0.62
N LEU A 58 6.37 0.87 -1.31
CA LEU A 58 6.40 0.78 -2.78
C LEU A 58 5.71 1.97 -3.45
N LEU A 59 4.62 2.47 -2.86
CA LEU A 59 3.89 3.64 -3.36
C LEU A 59 4.60 4.96 -3.06
N PHE A 60 5.45 5.00 -2.03
CA PHE A 60 6.17 6.22 -1.63
C PHE A 60 6.99 6.89 -2.75
N PRO A 61 7.88 6.19 -3.49
CA PRO A 61 8.62 6.80 -4.60
C PRO A 61 7.70 7.26 -5.73
N ILE A 62 6.62 6.53 -6.01
CA ILE A 62 5.64 6.86 -7.05
C ILE A 62 4.92 8.16 -6.68
N LEU A 63 4.41 8.26 -5.45
CA LEU A 63 3.73 9.46 -4.95
C LEU A 63 4.67 10.66 -4.81
N THR A 64 5.94 10.42 -4.49
CA THR A 64 6.98 11.46 -4.48
C THR A 64 7.20 12.01 -5.88
N TRP A 65 7.33 11.13 -6.87
CA TRP A 65 7.46 11.53 -8.27
C TRP A 65 6.22 12.25 -8.78
N LEU A 66 5.02 11.74 -8.45
CA LEU A 66 3.76 12.35 -8.84
C LEU A 66 3.60 13.75 -8.24
N LYS A 67 3.91 13.92 -6.96
CA LYS A 67 3.95 15.23 -6.29
C LYS A 67 4.88 16.17 -7.04
N ASN A 68 6.09 15.73 -7.40
CA ASN A 68 7.05 16.58 -8.11
C ASN A 68 6.63 16.88 -9.57
N LYS A 69 5.77 16.06 -10.17
CA LYS A 69 5.26 16.23 -11.53
C LYS A 69 3.98 17.07 -11.61
N PHE A 70 3.14 17.01 -10.57
CA PHE A 70 1.87 17.75 -10.47
C PHE A 70 2.00 19.13 -9.78
N ILE A 71 3.19 19.46 -9.27
CA ILE A 71 3.64 20.82 -8.90
C ILE A 71 4.42 21.30 -10.15
N LEU A 72 4.09 22.34 -10.94
CA LEU A 72 3.46 23.65 -10.73
C LEU A 72 4.09 24.49 -9.61
#